data_AF-A0AB73U5H3-F1
#
_entry.id   AF-A0AB73U5H3-F1
#
_cell.length_a   1.000
_cell.length_b   1.000
_cell.length_c   1.000
_cell.angle_alpha   90.00
_cell.angle_beta   90.00
_cell.angle_gamma   90.00
#
_symmetry.space_group_name_H-M   'P 1'
#
loop_
_entity.id
_entity.type
_entity.pdbx_description
1 polymer ?
#
loop_
_entity_poly.entity_id
_entity_poly.type
_entity_poly.pdbx_seq_one_letter_code
_entity_poly.pdbx_strand_id
1 'polypeptide(L)'
;MTAPWGAIIAALITGTVTASIGVIGFIIEHRKRKAADLLTVAATNRANNLSREHLRIERERNDLAREAEFHRRFEVAQLKALSEDTKQRKAGLIDLVALRDEAPSPERAKVVQAHIDAIENTVVGKVMVDSTGILRTFLEKVPHLAPPLEPPSSSPEGLRIWELSRQVAENTEEIKALMIKEIERQRKIGQSLIDGEDPAPEEG
;
A
#
# COMPACT_ATOMS: atom_id res chain seq x y z
N MET A 1 109.07 31.60 11.65
CA MET A 1 108.34 30.38 11.25
C MET A 1 106.90 30.51 11.72
N THR A 2 105.99 30.97 10.87
CA THR A 2 104.55 31.03 11.16
C THR A 2 103.92 29.69 10.78
N ALA A 3 103.44 28.94 11.77
CA ALA A 3 102.96 27.58 11.57
C ALA A 3 101.70 27.53 10.67
N PRO A 4 101.68 26.74 9.57
CA PRO A 4 100.58 26.69 8.60
C PRO A 4 99.32 25.96 9.11
N TRP A 5 99.34 25.47 10.34
CA TRP A 5 98.29 24.63 10.93
C TRP A 5 96.99 25.39 11.24
N GLY A 6 97.04 26.71 11.46
CA GLY A 6 95.86 27.51 11.80
C GLY A 6 94.80 27.55 10.70
N ALA A 7 95.22 27.64 9.43
CA ALA A 7 94.30 27.65 8.28
C ALA A 7 93.64 26.29 8.05
N ILE A 8 94.37 25.20 8.28
CA ILE A 8 93.87 23.82 8.13
C ILE A 8 92.84 23.51 9.20
N ILE A 9 93.09 23.90 10.45
CA ILE A 9 92.14 23.69 11.56
C ILE A 9 90.88 24.53 11.35
N ALA A 10 91.00 25.79 10.92
CA ALA A 10 89.86 26.64 10.61
C ALA A 10 89.00 26.07 9.47
N ALA A 11 89.62 25.54 8.40
CA ALA A 11 88.91 24.89 7.31
C ALA A 11 88.16 23.61 7.77
N LEU A 12 88.77 22.80 8.63
CA LEU A 12 88.16 21.59 9.21
C LEU A 12 86.96 21.92 10.10
N ILE A 13 87.07 22.95 10.94
CA ILE A 13 85.96 23.42 11.79
C ILE A 13 84.84 23.98 10.91
N THR A 14 85.19 24.78 9.91
CA THR A 14 84.17 25.39 9.02
C THR A 14 83.46 24.31 8.21
N GLY A 15 84.18 23.32 7.66
CA GLY A 15 83.61 22.21 6.91
C GLY A 15 82.67 21.34 7.75
N THR A 16 83.06 21.01 8.98
CA THR A 16 82.23 20.20 9.89
C THR A 16 81.00 20.95 10.37
N VAL A 17 81.12 22.23 10.73
CA VAL A 17 79.98 23.07 11.14
C VAL A 17 78.99 23.25 9.99
N THR A 18 79.48 23.54 8.78
CA THR A 18 78.60 23.75 7.60
C THR A 18 77.88 22.47 7.19
N ALA A 19 78.56 21.32 7.21
CA ALA A 19 77.96 20.03 6.92
C ALA A 19 76.89 19.63 7.97
N SER A 20 77.17 19.87 9.25
CA SER A 20 76.25 19.54 10.36
C SER A 20 74.98 20.39 10.30
N ILE A 21 75.12 21.71 10.08
CA ILE A 21 73.98 22.63 9.98
C ILE A 21 73.13 22.32 8.74
N GLY A 22 73.76 21.99 7.61
CA GLY A 22 73.06 21.60 6.39
C GLY A 22 72.23 20.32 6.54
N VAL A 23 72.77 19.29 7.19
CA VAL A 23 72.06 18.02 7.45
C VAL A 23 70.92 18.22 8.44
N ILE A 24 71.12 18.99 9.51
CA ILE A 24 70.06 19.29 10.48
C ILE A 24 68.92 20.07 9.81
N GLY A 25 69.25 21.09 9.00
CA GLY A 25 68.28 21.84 8.21
C GLY A 25 67.47 20.93 7.29
N PHE A 26 68.14 20.02 6.57
CA PHE A 26 67.48 19.03 5.69
C PHE A 26 66.54 18.08 6.44
N ILE A 27 66.95 17.58 7.62
CA ILE A 27 66.10 16.69 8.43
C ILE A 27 64.86 17.42 8.95
N ILE A 28 65.00 18.66 9.40
CA ILE A 28 63.88 19.49 9.87
C ILE A 28 62.91 19.77 8.72
N GLU A 29 63.44 20.18 7.56
CA GLU A 29 62.67 20.43 6.33
C GLU A 29 61.90 19.18 5.89
N HIS A 30 62.57 18.01 5.87
CA HIS A 30 61.97 16.76 5.46
C HIS A 30 60.88 16.28 6.43
N ARG A 31 61.08 16.44 7.74
CA ARG A 31 60.05 16.15 8.75
C ARG A 31 58.85 17.07 8.63
N LYS A 32 59.06 18.36 8.37
CA LYS A 32 57.98 19.33 8.13
C LYS A 32 57.14 18.95 6.91
N ARG A 33 57.78 18.56 5.79
CA ARG A 33 57.08 18.10 4.59
C ARG A 33 56.25 16.85 4.85
N LYS A 34 56.83 15.83 5.50
CA LYS A 34 56.07 14.62 5.89
C LYS A 34 54.90 14.91 6.82
N ALA A 35 55.05 15.83 7.77
CA ALA A 35 53.96 16.24 8.65
C ALA A 35 52.83 16.94 7.87
N ALA A 36 53.17 17.80 6.91
CA ALA A 36 52.20 18.45 6.02
C ALA A 36 51.47 17.43 5.13
N ASP A 37 52.18 16.44 4.58
CA ASP A 37 51.59 15.35 3.78
C ASP A 37 50.62 14.50 4.62
N LEU A 38 50.98 14.17 5.87
CA LEU A 38 50.08 13.43 6.76
C LEU A 38 48.82 14.23 7.12
N LEU A 39 48.95 15.54 7.33
CA LEU A 39 47.81 16.43 7.61
C LEU A 39 46.88 16.56 6.40
N THR A 40 47.42 16.65 5.19
CA THR A 40 46.62 16.72 3.95
C THR A 40 45.89 15.41 3.68
N VAL A 41 46.52 14.25 3.88
CA VAL A 41 45.86 12.94 3.78
C VAL A 41 44.77 12.79 4.84
N ALA A 42 45.02 13.20 6.09
CA ALA A 42 44.02 13.16 7.16
C ALA A 42 42.83 14.07 6.87
N ALA A 43 43.06 15.28 6.37
CA ALA A 43 42.01 16.21 5.95
C ALA A 43 41.18 15.64 4.79
N THR A 44 41.84 15.02 3.81
CA THR A 44 41.18 14.40 2.65
C THR A 44 40.31 13.20 3.08
N ASN A 45 40.82 12.35 3.98
CA ASN A 45 40.05 11.22 4.53
C ASN A 45 38.84 11.70 5.33
N ARG A 46 38.99 12.78 6.10
CA ARG A 46 37.88 13.38 6.85
C ARG A 46 36.82 13.96 5.91
N ALA A 47 37.23 14.65 4.85
CA ALA A 47 36.33 15.17 3.82
C ALA A 47 35.59 14.05 3.08
N ASN A 48 36.29 12.96 2.74
CA ASN A 48 35.69 11.78 2.11
C ASN A 48 34.67 11.08 3.03
N ASN A 49 34.97 10.94 4.33
CA ASN A 49 34.04 10.37 5.29
C ASN A 49 32.80 11.25 5.47
N LEU A 50 32.97 12.57 5.61
CA LEU A 50 31.86 13.52 5.66
C LEU A 50 31.00 13.46 4.39
N SER A 51 31.62 13.39 3.21
CA SER A 51 30.90 13.27 1.94
C SER A 51 30.09 11.97 1.85
N ARG A 52 30.66 10.84 2.29
CA ARG A 52 29.94 9.55 2.36
C ARG A 52 28.76 9.61 3.33
N GLU A 53 28.95 10.26 4.48
CA GLU A 53 27.90 10.40 5.48
C GLU A 53 26.78 11.33 5.00
N HIS A 54 27.12 12.45 4.36
CA HIS A 54 26.14 13.33 3.70
C HIS A 54 25.34 12.59 2.65
N LEU A 55 26.01 11.78 1.80
CA LEU A 55 25.34 11.02 0.75
C LEU A 55 24.45 9.91 1.32
N ARG A 56 24.80 9.32 2.47
CA ARG A 56 23.93 8.39 3.20
C ARG A 56 22.68 9.10 3.72
N ILE A 57 22.85 10.23 4.40
CA ILE A 57 21.74 11.03 4.94
C ILE A 57 20.82 11.51 3.80
N GLU A 58 21.37 11.90 2.66
CA GLU A 58 20.60 12.34 1.50
C GLU A 58 19.78 11.21 0.88
N ARG A 59 20.33 9.98 0.83
CA ARG A 59 19.57 8.78 0.43
C ARG A 59 18.44 8.48 1.40
N GLU A 60 18.72 8.44 2.70
CA GLU A 60 17.72 8.22 3.75
C GLU A 60 16.59 9.26 3.68
N ARG A 61 16.94 10.54 3.48
CA ARG A 61 15.96 11.62 3.29
C ARG A 61 15.11 11.42 2.05
N ASN A 62 15.71 11.02 0.93
CA ASN A 62 14.97 10.78 -0.32
C ASN A 62 14.02 9.58 -0.20
N ASP A 63 14.43 8.53 0.51
CA ASP A 63 13.58 7.36 0.73
C ASP A 63 12.39 7.71 1.64
N LEU A 64 12.62 8.48 2.71
CA LEU A 64 11.54 9.02 3.56
C LEU A 64 10.59 9.93 2.78
N ALA A 65 11.11 10.78 1.87
CA ALA A 65 10.30 11.65 1.06
C ALA A 65 9.40 10.86 0.10
N ARG A 66 9.94 9.82 -0.54
CA ARG A 66 9.16 8.90 -1.40
C ARG A 66 8.09 8.16 -0.62
N GLU A 67 8.41 7.74 0.60
CA GLU A 67 7.44 7.06 1.47
C GLU A 67 6.30 7.99 1.88
N ALA A 68 6.61 9.22 2.29
CA ALA A 68 5.61 10.23 2.63
C ALA A 68 4.73 10.59 1.42
N GLU A 69 5.33 10.70 0.23
CA GLU A 69 4.58 10.95 -1.01
C GLU A 69 3.65 9.80 -1.36
N PHE A 70 4.13 8.56 -1.27
CA PHE A 70 3.31 7.37 -1.47
C PHE A 70 2.12 7.34 -0.52
N HIS A 71 2.36 7.57 0.77
CA HIS A 71 1.29 7.57 1.79
C HIS A 71 0.25 8.67 1.51
N ARG A 72 0.71 9.88 1.19
CA ARG A 72 -0.18 10.98 0.81
C ARG A 72 -1.02 10.66 -0.43
N ARG A 73 -0.41 10.10 -1.48
CA ARG A 73 -1.14 9.69 -2.70
C ARG A 73 -2.16 8.60 -2.37
N PHE A 74 -1.79 7.65 -1.52
CA PHE A 74 -2.66 6.57 -1.07
C PHE A 74 -3.88 7.07 -0.30
N GLU A 75 -3.70 7.96 0.69
CA GLU A 75 -4.80 8.58 1.43
C GLU A 75 -5.77 9.33 0.51
N VAL A 76 -5.25 10.13 -0.43
CA VAL A 76 -6.07 10.87 -1.39
C VAL A 76 -6.84 9.93 -2.31
N ALA A 77 -6.21 8.88 -2.82
CA ALA A 77 -6.85 7.88 -3.68
C ALA A 77 -7.95 7.12 -2.92
N GLN A 78 -7.69 6.74 -1.66
CA GLN A 78 -8.67 6.08 -0.80
C GLN A 78 -9.88 6.96 -0.51
N LEU A 79 -9.67 8.24 -0.16
CA LEU A 79 -10.76 9.19 0.06
C LEU A 79 -11.66 9.35 -1.17
N LYS A 80 -11.05 9.44 -2.36
CA LYS A 80 -11.81 9.45 -3.62
C LYS A 80 -12.56 8.13 -3.85
N ALA A 81 -11.89 7.00 -3.61
CA ALA A 81 -12.44 5.65 -3.81
C ALA A 81 -13.58 5.31 -2.84
N LEU A 82 -13.69 6.02 -1.70
CA LEU A 82 -14.80 5.90 -0.77
C LEU A 82 -15.93 6.93 -1.03
N SER A 83 -15.79 7.79 -2.04
CA SER A 83 -16.78 8.82 -2.35
C SER A 83 -18.11 8.22 -2.83
N GLU A 84 -19.22 8.87 -2.45
CA GLU A 84 -20.55 8.51 -2.94
C GLU A 84 -20.75 8.89 -4.43
N ASP A 85 -19.98 9.85 -4.96
CA ASP A 85 -19.97 10.15 -6.39
C ASP A 85 -19.28 9.03 -7.18
N THR A 86 -20.01 8.36 -8.06
CA THR A 86 -19.50 7.27 -8.91
C THR A 86 -18.29 7.67 -9.75
N LYS A 87 -18.21 8.92 -10.22
CA LYS A 87 -17.06 9.39 -11.02
C LYS A 87 -15.82 9.52 -10.14
N GLN A 88 -15.96 10.09 -8.95
CA GLN A 88 -14.85 10.21 -7.99
C GLN A 88 -14.41 8.84 -7.49
N ARG A 89 -15.36 7.95 -7.19
CA ARG A 89 -15.11 6.58 -6.77
C ARG A 89 -14.25 5.83 -7.78
N LYS A 90 -14.67 5.86 -9.06
CA LYS A 90 -13.95 5.24 -10.16
C LYS A 90 -12.55 5.82 -10.33
N ALA A 91 -12.41 7.15 -10.27
CA ALA A 91 -11.10 7.80 -10.34
C ALA A 91 -10.19 7.37 -9.18
N GLY A 92 -10.72 7.31 -7.95
CA GLY A 92 -9.98 6.84 -6.78
C GLY A 92 -9.53 5.38 -6.90
N LEU A 93 -10.39 4.48 -7.40
CA LEU A 93 -10.02 3.08 -7.64
C LEU A 93 -8.91 2.95 -8.70
N ILE A 94 -8.96 3.74 -9.78
CA ILE A 94 -7.90 3.78 -10.78
C ILE A 94 -6.59 4.27 -10.15
N ASP A 95 -6.64 5.33 -9.34
CA ASP A 95 -5.48 5.87 -8.62
C ASP A 95 -4.88 4.81 -7.67
N LEU A 96 -5.71 4.04 -6.97
CA LEU A 96 -5.26 2.94 -6.10
C LEU A 96 -4.61 1.80 -6.88
N VAL A 97 -5.16 1.41 -8.03
CA VAL A 97 -4.56 0.39 -8.91
C VAL A 97 -3.17 0.85 -9.39
N ALA A 98 -3.03 2.11 -9.80
CA ALA A 98 -1.74 2.67 -10.17
C ALA A 98 -0.74 2.64 -8.99
N LEU A 99 -1.18 2.97 -7.78
CA LEU A 99 -0.33 2.91 -6.57
C LEU A 99 0.08 1.48 -6.20
N ARG A 100 -0.77 0.49 -6.44
CA ARG A 100 -0.41 -0.93 -6.28
C ARG A 100 0.73 -1.30 -7.24
N ASP A 101 0.62 -0.90 -8.50
CA ASP A 101 1.58 -1.24 -9.55
C ASP A 101 2.91 -0.48 -9.36
N GLU A 102 2.86 0.72 -8.78
CA GLU A 102 4.03 1.55 -8.43
C GLU A 102 4.57 1.29 -7.01
N ALA A 103 4.05 0.29 -6.29
CA ALA A 103 4.37 0.11 -4.88
C ALA A 103 5.88 -0.16 -4.66
N PRO A 104 6.52 0.46 -3.64
CA PRO A 104 7.94 0.25 -3.36
C PRO A 104 8.31 -1.18 -2.95
N SER A 105 7.32 -1.99 -2.53
CA SER A 105 7.52 -3.38 -2.17
C SER A 105 6.29 -4.24 -2.49
N PRO A 106 6.46 -5.57 -2.67
CA PRO A 106 5.35 -6.49 -2.87
C PRO A 106 4.35 -6.50 -1.71
N GLU A 107 4.81 -6.33 -0.47
CA GLU A 107 3.97 -6.29 0.72
C GLU A 107 3.04 -5.08 0.68
N ARG A 108 3.56 -3.91 0.26
CA ARG A 108 2.72 -2.71 0.08
C ARG A 108 1.71 -2.89 -1.03
N ALA A 109 2.10 -3.50 -2.15
CA ALA A 109 1.16 -3.81 -3.23
C ALA A 109 -0.02 -4.67 -2.72
N LYS A 110 0.26 -5.68 -1.88
CA LYS A 110 -0.79 -6.52 -1.26
C LYS A 110 -1.72 -5.71 -0.35
N VAL A 111 -1.19 -4.78 0.44
CA VAL A 111 -2.02 -3.91 1.29
C VAL A 111 -2.93 -3.03 0.43
N VAL A 112 -2.40 -2.41 -0.62
CA VAL A 112 -3.20 -1.60 -1.55
C VAL A 112 -4.28 -2.46 -2.22
N GLN A 113 -3.93 -3.69 -2.66
CA GLN A 113 -4.89 -4.62 -3.23
C GLN A 113 -6.01 -4.99 -2.24
N ALA A 114 -5.67 -5.28 -0.98
CA ALA A 114 -6.67 -5.57 0.04
C ALA A 114 -7.65 -4.40 0.26
N HIS A 115 -7.18 -3.16 0.16
CA HIS A 115 -8.05 -1.99 0.21
C HIS A 115 -8.94 -1.85 -1.03
N ILE A 116 -8.42 -2.16 -2.22
CA ILE A 116 -9.23 -2.20 -3.45
C ILE A 116 -10.34 -3.24 -3.30
N ASP A 117 -9.99 -4.47 -2.90
CA ASP A 117 -10.93 -5.58 -2.74
C ASP A 117 -12.01 -5.25 -1.71
N ALA A 118 -11.64 -4.65 -0.57
CA ALA A 118 -12.60 -4.23 0.45
C ALA A 118 -13.60 -3.17 -0.06
N ILE A 119 -13.13 -2.20 -0.86
CA ILE A 119 -14.00 -1.17 -1.44
C ILE A 119 -14.93 -1.80 -2.48
N GLU A 120 -14.42 -2.67 -3.35
CA GLU A 120 -15.22 -3.37 -4.36
C GLU A 120 -16.29 -4.26 -3.71
N ASN A 121 -15.91 -5.05 -2.71
CA ASN A 121 -16.84 -5.88 -1.93
C ASN A 121 -17.94 -5.04 -1.27
N THR A 122 -17.57 -3.90 -0.68
CA THR A 122 -18.56 -2.97 -0.10
C THR A 122 -19.55 -2.46 -1.15
N VAL A 123 -19.08 -2.12 -2.34
CA VAL A 123 -19.94 -1.63 -3.43
C VAL A 123 -20.88 -2.74 -3.91
N VAL A 124 -20.37 -3.96 -4.13
CA VAL A 124 -21.18 -5.12 -4.51
C VAL A 124 -22.22 -5.43 -3.43
N GLY A 125 -21.80 -5.44 -2.17
CA GLY A 125 -22.67 -5.67 -1.03
C GLY A 125 -23.80 -4.64 -0.94
N LYS A 126 -23.49 -3.33 -1.09
CA LYS A 126 -24.51 -2.27 -1.16
C LYS A 126 -25.52 -2.53 -2.28
N VAL A 127 -25.06 -2.81 -3.50
CA VAL A 127 -25.94 -3.11 -4.64
C VAL A 127 -26.83 -4.31 -4.36
N MET A 128 -26.31 -5.36 -3.72
CA MET A 128 -27.05 -6.56 -3.36
C MET A 128 -28.13 -6.26 -2.29
N VAL A 129 -27.79 -5.50 -1.25
CA VAL A 129 -28.73 -5.09 -0.19
C VAL A 129 -29.83 -4.18 -0.75
N ASP A 130 -29.49 -3.25 -1.65
CA ASP A 130 -30.45 -2.35 -2.28
C ASP A 130 -31.38 -3.11 -3.23
N SER A 131 -30.84 -4.02 -4.04
CA SER A 131 -31.62 -4.84 -4.98
C SER A 131 -32.57 -5.79 -4.27
N THR A 132 -32.15 -6.39 -3.16
CA THR A 132 -33.02 -7.24 -2.33
C THR A 132 -34.15 -6.44 -1.68
N GLY A 133 -33.91 -5.18 -1.31
CA GLY A 133 -34.97 -4.25 -0.88
C GLY A 133 -36.03 -4.03 -1.96
N ILE A 134 -35.59 -3.76 -3.20
CA ILE A 134 -36.48 -3.60 -4.36
C ILE A 134 -37.28 -4.88 -4.62
N LEU A 135 -36.61 -6.04 -4.67
CA LEU A 135 -37.25 -7.35 -4.90
C LEU A 135 -38.30 -7.67 -3.83
N ARG A 136 -38.01 -7.37 -2.55
CA ARG A 136 -38.98 -7.53 -1.47
C ARG A 136 -40.22 -6.67 -1.68
N THR A 137 -40.05 -5.40 -2.03
CA THR A 137 -41.17 -4.50 -2.34
C THR A 137 -41.99 -4.99 -3.54
N PHE A 138 -41.36 -5.56 -4.56
CA PHE A 138 -42.08 -6.17 -5.67
C PHE A 138 -42.86 -7.42 -5.23
N LEU A 139 -42.25 -8.28 -4.41
CA LEU A 139 -42.88 -9.51 -3.93
C LEU A 139 -44.09 -9.24 -3.02
N GLU A 140 -44.03 -8.20 -2.20
CA GLU A 140 -45.15 -7.73 -1.37
C GLU A 140 -46.34 -7.24 -2.22
N LYS A 141 -46.09 -6.77 -3.44
CA LYS A 141 -47.13 -6.34 -4.40
C LYS A 141 -47.72 -7.49 -5.22
N VAL A 142 -47.12 -8.69 -5.18
CA VAL A 142 -47.68 -9.86 -5.85
C VAL A 142 -48.98 -10.24 -5.13
N PRO A 143 -50.14 -10.21 -5.84
CA PRO A 143 -51.43 -10.48 -5.23
C PRO A 143 -51.46 -11.90 -4.65
N HIS A 144 -52.06 -12.03 -3.47
CA HIS A 144 -52.33 -13.32 -2.88
C HIS A 144 -53.37 -14.04 -3.74
N LEU A 145 -53.02 -15.21 -4.27
CA LEU A 145 -53.97 -16.06 -4.98
C LEU A 145 -54.71 -16.91 -3.95
N ALA A 146 -55.90 -16.46 -3.54
CA ALA A 146 -56.76 -17.30 -2.73
C ALA A 146 -57.26 -18.49 -3.57
N PRO A 147 -57.12 -19.75 -3.10
CA PRO A 147 -57.68 -20.88 -3.79
C PRO A 147 -59.21 -20.75 -3.88
N PRO A 148 -59.84 -21.15 -5.00
CA PRO A 148 -61.30 -21.16 -5.09
C PRO A 148 -61.88 -22.10 -4.02
N LEU A 149 -62.89 -21.63 -3.28
CA LEU A 149 -63.49 -22.39 -2.16
C LEU A 149 -64.27 -23.62 -2.63
N GLU A 150 -64.87 -23.54 -3.82
CA GLU A 150 -65.71 -24.57 -4.39
C GLU A 150 -65.49 -24.70 -5.91
N PRO A 151 -65.75 -25.88 -6.49
CA PRO A 151 -65.62 -26.08 -7.92
C PRO A 151 -66.69 -25.29 -8.71
N PRO A 152 -66.35 -24.77 -9.90
CA PRO A 152 -67.28 -23.98 -10.72
C PRO A 152 -68.46 -24.80 -11.26
N SER A 153 -68.37 -26.14 -11.26
CA SER A 153 -69.48 -27.05 -11.55
C SER A 153 -69.20 -28.43 -10.97
N SER A 154 -70.26 -29.24 -10.82
CA SER A 154 -70.18 -30.65 -10.38
C SER A 154 -69.71 -31.62 -11.48
N SER A 155 -69.38 -31.11 -12.67
CA SER A 155 -68.85 -31.93 -13.75
C SER A 155 -67.43 -32.42 -13.41
N PRO A 156 -66.98 -33.56 -13.96
CA PRO A 156 -65.60 -34.01 -13.81
C PRO A 156 -64.57 -32.95 -14.25
N GLU A 157 -64.90 -32.18 -15.29
CA GLU A 157 -64.08 -31.09 -15.81
C GLU A 157 -64.02 -29.91 -14.82
N GLY A 158 -65.15 -29.54 -14.21
CA GLY A 158 -65.24 -28.51 -13.18
C GLY A 158 -64.43 -28.85 -11.93
N LEU A 159 -64.50 -30.10 -11.47
CA LEU A 159 -63.70 -30.61 -10.36
C LEU A 159 -62.20 -30.53 -10.67
N ARG A 160 -61.80 -30.91 -11.89
CA ARG A 160 -60.39 -30.87 -12.30
C ARG A 160 -59.83 -29.46 -12.41
N ILE A 161 -60.60 -28.50 -12.94
CA ILE A 161 -60.20 -27.08 -13.01
C ILE A 161 -60.01 -26.51 -11.59
N TRP A 162 -60.90 -26.87 -10.68
CA TRP A 162 -60.82 -26.47 -9.28
C TRP A 162 -59.57 -27.02 -8.58
N GLU A 163 -59.29 -28.32 -8.73
CA GLU A 163 -58.07 -28.94 -8.18
C GLU A 163 -56.80 -28.26 -8.71
N LEU A 164 -56.74 -27.99 -10.02
CA LEU A 164 -55.61 -27.28 -10.63
C LEU A 164 -55.45 -25.87 -10.08
N SER A 165 -56.56 -25.15 -9.92
CA SER A 165 -56.55 -23.78 -9.40
C SER A 165 -56.14 -23.74 -7.92
N ARG A 166 -56.55 -24.73 -7.12
CA ARG A 166 -56.11 -24.91 -5.74
C ARG A 166 -54.61 -25.21 -5.67
N GLN A 167 -54.11 -26.13 -6.48
CA GLN A 167 -52.68 -26.46 -6.55
C GLN A 167 -51.84 -25.26 -6.99
N VAL A 168 -52.31 -24.46 -7.96
CA VAL A 168 -51.61 -23.25 -8.40
C VAL A 168 -51.54 -22.22 -7.27
N ALA A 169 -52.62 -22.02 -6.52
CA ALA A 169 -52.64 -21.12 -5.37
C ALA A 169 -51.67 -21.59 -4.27
N GLU A 170 -51.71 -22.88 -3.90
CA GLU A 170 -50.80 -23.49 -2.91
C GLU A 170 -49.33 -23.35 -3.35
N ASN A 171 -49.00 -23.71 -4.59
CA ASN A 171 -47.65 -23.61 -5.13
C ASN A 171 -47.16 -22.16 -5.21
N THR A 172 -48.05 -21.20 -5.50
CA THR A 172 -47.68 -19.78 -5.58
C THR A 172 -47.28 -19.25 -4.20
N GLU A 173 -48.00 -19.63 -3.16
CA GLU A 173 -47.64 -19.25 -1.78
C GLU A 173 -46.35 -19.90 -1.32
N GLU A 174 -46.10 -21.17 -1.67
CA GLU A 174 -44.83 -21.83 -1.41
C GLU A 174 -43.66 -21.13 -2.11
N ILE A 175 -43.79 -20.81 -3.41
CA ILE A 175 -42.79 -20.08 -4.17
C ILE A 175 -42.54 -18.70 -3.55
N LYS A 176 -43.60 -17.99 -3.12
CA LYS A 176 -43.48 -16.69 -2.46
C LYS A 176 -42.67 -16.79 -1.17
N ALA A 177 -42.93 -17.81 -0.34
CA ALA A 177 -42.18 -18.07 0.89
C ALA A 177 -40.69 -18.38 0.59
N LEU A 178 -40.42 -19.22 -0.41
CA LEU A 178 -39.04 -19.53 -0.84
C LEU A 178 -38.31 -18.29 -1.36
N MET A 179 -38.99 -17.43 -2.12
CA MET A 179 -38.43 -16.17 -2.61
C MET A 179 -38.12 -15.20 -1.46
N ILE A 180 -38.97 -15.11 -0.44
CA ILE A 180 -38.68 -14.29 0.76
C ILE A 180 -37.40 -14.80 1.44
N LYS A 181 -37.32 -16.11 1.67
CA LYS A 181 -36.14 -16.73 2.31
C LYS A 181 -34.86 -16.47 1.52
N GLU A 182 -34.92 -16.59 0.18
CA GLU A 182 -33.78 -16.33 -0.68
C GLU A 182 -33.39 -14.85 -0.70
N ILE A 183 -34.35 -13.92 -0.70
CA ILE A 183 -34.10 -12.47 -0.59
C ILE A 183 -33.39 -12.16 0.74
N GLU A 184 -33.82 -12.76 1.85
CA GLU A 184 -33.19 -12.59 3.16
C GLU A 184 -31.76 -13.14 3.17
N ARG A 185 -31.55 -14.33 2.60
CA ARG A 185 -30.21 -14.93 2.45
C ARG A 185 -29.29 -14.02 1.63
N GLN A 186 -29.77 -13.52 0.49
CA GLN A 186 -29.02 -12.61 -0.36
C GLN A 186 -28.70 -11.30 0.36
N ARG A 187 -29.64 -10.77 1.15
CA ARG A 187 -29.41 -9.58 1.96
C ARG A 187 -28.32 -9.81 3.01
N LYS A 188 -28.29 -10.97 3.67
CA LYS A 188 -27.23 -11.33 4.63
C LYS A 188 -25.86 -11.41 3.97
N ILE A 189 -25.76 -12.03 2.78
CA ILE A 189 -24.52 -12.09 2.00
C ILE A 189 -24.07 -10.68 1.61
N GLY A 190 -24.99 -9.86 1.10
CA GLY A 190 -24.68 -8.47 0.75
C GLY A 190 -24.18 -7.67 1.96
N GLN A 191 -24.78 -7.89 3.13
CA GLN A 191 -24.38 -7.25 4.38
C GLN A 191 -22.99 -7.73 4.85
N SER A 192 -22.70 -9.03 4.77
CA SER A 192 -21.39 -9.56 5.15
C SER A 192 -20.26 -9.02 4.28
N LEU A 193 -20.52 -8.81 2.98
CA LEU A 193 -19.58 -8.15 2.06
C LEU A 193 -19.33 -6.67 2.41
N ILE A 194 -20.31 -5.97 2.97
CA ILE A 194 -20.17 -4.59 3.46
C ILE A 194 -19.35 -4.58 4.75
N ASP A 195 -19.66 -5.49 5.68
CA ASP A 195 -19.04 -5.53 7.00
C ASP A 195 -17.64 -6.15 6.97
N GLY A 196 -17.28 -6.83 5.88
CA GLY A 196 -16.02 -7.56 5.74
C GLY A 196 -15.97 -8.86 6.54
N GLU A 197 -17.14 -9.40 6.89
CA GLU A 197 -17.29 -10.67 7.58
C GLU A 197 -17.46 -11.79 6.56
N ASP A 198 -16.79 -12.94 6.79
CA ASP A 198 -17.07 -14.14 6.01
C ASP A 198 -18.54 -14.52 6.24
N PRO A 199 -19.34 -14.74 5.17
CA PRO A 199 -20.71 -15.18 5.33
C PRO A 199 -20.68 -16.52 6.06
N ALA A 200 -21.12 -16.53 7.32
CA ALA A 200 -21.18 -17.75 8.12
C ALA A 200 -21.96 -18.81 7.31
N PRO A 201 -21.44 -20.04 7.16
CA PRO A 201 -22.17 -21.08 6.48
C PRO A 201 -23.45 -21.35 7.27
N GLU A 202 -24.61 -21.15 6.64
CA GLU A 202 -25.87 -21.59 7.24
C GLU A 202 -25.82 -23.12 7.28
N GLU A 203 -25.79 -23.69 8.49
CA GLU A 203 -25.98 -25.13 8.71
C GLU A 203 -27.32 -25.54 8.08
N GLY A 204 -27.27 -26.52 7.18
CA GLY A 204 -28.39 -26.99 6.37
C GLY A 204 -29.48 -27.71 7.15
#